data_AF-A0A554JHP2-F1
#
_entry.id   AF-A0A554JHP2-F1
#
_cell.length_a   1.000
_cell.length_b   1.000
_cell.length_c   1.000
_cell.angle_alpha   90.00
_cell.angle_beta   90.00
_cell.angle_gamma   90.00
#
_symmetry.space_group_name_H-M   'P 1'
#
loop_
_entity.id
_entity.type
_entity.pdbx_description
1 polymer ?
#
loop_
_entity_poly.entity_id
_entity_poly.type
_entity_poly.pdbx_seq_one_letter_code
_entity_poly.pdbx_strand_id
1 'polypeptide(L)' 'MIISMATTQLTEVKIKTLVRESVKEAFRTEFMKLRALLVQSVSDAEQADIERRYKRPSRKTIASHTIEV' A
#
# COMPACT_ATOMS: atom_id res chain seq x y z
N MET A 1 -2.09 37.19 23.43
CA MET A 1 -1.89 36.29 22.29
C MET A 1 -2.59 34.98 22.63
N ILE A 2 -3.89 34.87 22.31
CA ILE A 2 -4.67 33.65 22.59
C ILE A 2 -4.36 32.70 21.46
N ILE A 3 -3.66 31.61 21.77
CA ILE A 3 -3.49 30.48 20.87
C ILE A 3 -4.90 30.00 20.54
N SER A 4 -5.36 30.20 19.30
CA SER A 4 -6.61 29.62 18.85
C SER A 4 -6.43 28.10 18.83
N MET A 5 -6.78 27.44 19.94
CA MET A 5 -7.03 26.01 19.91
C MET A 5 -8.22 25.83 18.97
N ALA A 6 -7.93 25.42 17.73
CA ALA A 6 -8.94 25.02 16.78
C ALA A 6 -9.74 23.88 17.42
N THR A 7 -10.90 24.23 17.99
CA THR A 7 -11.88 23.27 18.49
C THR A 7 -12.37 22.48 17.29
N THR A 8 -11.69 21.37 17.02
CA THR A 8 -12.01 20.48 15.91
C THR A 8 -13.35 19.84 16.25
N GLN A 9 -14.44 20.40 15.73
CA GLN A 9 -15.76 19.80 15.86
C GLN A 9 -15.74 18.47 15.11
N LEU A 10 -15.50 17.42 15.88
CA LEU A 10 -15.39 16.05 15.41
C LEU A 10 -16.81 15.49 15.33
N THR A 11 -17.41 15.63 14.16
CA THR A 11 -18.73 15.07 13.90
C THR A 11 -18.66 13.54 13.89
N GLU A 12 -19.75 12.88 14.25
CA GLU A 12 -19.85 11.41 14.22
C GLU A 12 -19.38 10.82 12.87
N VAL A 13 -19.73 11.50 11.77
CA VAL A 13 -19.30 11.16 10.41
C VAL A 13 -17.77 11.20 10.28
N LYS A 14 -17.10 12.22 10.82
CA LYS A 14 -15.64 12.32 10.78
C LYS A 14 -14.98 11.21 11.59
N ILE A 15 -15.54 10.83 12.75
CA ILE A 15 -15.04 9.71 13.56
C ILE A 15 -15.16 8.39 12.79
N LYS A 16 -16.34 8.10 12.25
CA LYS A 16 -16.57 6.87 11.47
C LYS A 16 -15.63 6.77 10.27
N THR A 17 -15.43 7.88 9.57
CA THR A 17 -14.49 7.94 8.45
C THR A 17 -13.05 7.71 8.91
N LEU A 18 -12.61 8.37 9.98
CA LEU A 18 -11.26 8.22 10.52
C LEU A 18 -10.97 6.76 10.93
N VAL A 19 -11.92 6.14 11.65
CA VAL A 19 -11.81 4.73 12.05
C VAL A 19 -11.75 3.82 10.82
N ARG A 20 -12.64 4.04 9.84
CA ARG A 20 -12.67 3.24 8.61
C ARG A 20 -11.35 3.29 7.85
N GLU A 21 -10.80 4.48 7.66
CA GLU A 21 -9.54 4.63 6.94
C GLU A 21 -8.35 4.08 7.74
N SER A 22 -8.35 4.23 9.06
CA SER A 22 -7.33 3.62 9.93
C SER A 22 -7.32 2.09 9.83
N VAL A 23 -8.50 1.45 9.85
CA VAL A 23 -8.62 0.00 9.68
C VAL A 23 -8.18 -0.42 8.29
N LYS A 24 -8.61 0.26 7.23
CA LYS A 24 -8.17 -0.02 5.86
C LYS A 24 -6.64 0.03 5.73
N GLU A 25 -6.01 1.02 6.34
CA GLU A 25 -4.56 1.20 6.26
C GLU A 25 -3.80 0.08 6.99
N ALA A 26 -4.26 -0.29 8.19
CA ALA A 26 -3.72 -1.44 8.91
C ALA A 26 -3.85 -2.73 8.09
N PHE A 27 -5.02 -2.97 7.50
CA PHE A 27 -5.25 -4.11 6.63
C PHE A 27 -4.36 -4.11 5.40
N ARG A 28 -4.17 -2.97 4.71
CA ARG A 28 -3.27 -2.88 3.56
C ARG A 28 -1.84 -3.26 3.93
N THR A 29 -1.35 -2.76 5.05
CA THR A 29 0.01 -3.04 5.53
C THR A 29 0.22 -4.52 5.83
N GLU A 30 -0.67 -5.13 6.62
CA GLU A 30 -0.55 -6.55 6.96
C GLU A 30 -0.80 -7.46 5.75
N PHE A 31 -1.72 -7.08 4.87
CA PHE A 31 -2.00 -7.84 3.65
C PHE A 31 -0.83 -7.81 2.65
N MET A 32 -0.05 -6.72 2.59
CA MET A 32 1.20 -6.69 1.81
C MET A 32 2.23 -7.68 2.35
N LYS A 33 2.36 -7.80 3.68
CA LYS A 33 3.26 -8.80 4.29
C LYS A 33 2.80 -10.22 3.97
N LEU A 34 1.51 -10.50 4.11
CA LEU A 34 0.93 -11.80 3.73
C LEU A 34 1.15 -12.11 2.26
N ARG A 35 0.95 -11.13 1.37
CA ARG A 35 1.25 -11.30 -0.06
C ARG A 35 2.72 -11.63 -0.31
N ALA A 36 3.66 -11.01 0.41
CA ALA A 36 5.08 -11.35 0.29
C ALA A 36 5.38 -12.79 0.72
N LEU A 37 4.66 -13.32 1.71
CA LEU A 37 4.77 -14.74 2.12
C LEU A 37 4.13 -15.70 1.11
N LEU A 38 3.12 -15.23 0.38
CA LEU A 38 2.42 -15.98 -0.65
C LEU A 38 3.02 -15.80 -2.05
N VAL A 39 4.01 -14.91 -2.21
CA VAL A 39 4.82 -14.85 -3.43
C VAL A 39 5.44 -16.22 -3.57
N GLN A 40 5.06 -16.92 -4.65
CA GLN A 40 5.64 -18.22 -4.94
C GLN A 40 7.15 -18.05 -4.97
N SER A 41 7.81 -18.77 -4.07
CA SER A 41 9.26 -18.87 -4.06
C SER A 41 9.64 -19.64 -5.30
N VAL A 42 9.90 -18.93 -6.39
CA VAL A 42 10.51 -19.54 -7.58
C VAL A 42 11.92 -19.99 -7.19
N SER A 43 12.33 -21.13 -7.71
CA SER A 43 13.72 -21.57 -7.53
C SER A 43 14.68 -20.56 -8.16
N ASP A 44 15.95 -20.54 -7.72
CA ASP A 44 16.95 -19.65 -8.30
C ASP A 44 17.10 -19.84 -9.82
N ALA A 45 16.91 -21.07 -10.31
CA ALA A 45 16.92 -21.40 -11.73
C ALA A 45 15.74 -20.78 -12.48
N GLU A 46 14.54 -20.84 -11.91
CA GLU A 46 13.34 -20.22 -12.48
C GLU A 46 13.45 -18.69 -12.43
N GLN A 47 13.93 -18.11 -11.32
CA GLN A 47 14.19 -16.68 -11.21
C GLN A 47 15.22 -16.21 -12.26
N ALA A 48 16.29 -16.98 -12.49
CA ALA A 48 17.28 -16.68 -13.51
C ALA A 48 16.70 -16.72 -14.94
N ASP A 49 15.83 -17.69 -15.26
CA ASP A 49 15.16 -17.72 -16.57
C ASP A 49 14.18 -16.56 -16.75
N ILE A 50 13.43 -16.20 -15.70
CA ILE A 50 12.54 -15.03 -15.71
C ILE A 50 13.34 -13.75 -15.98
N GLU A 51 14.45 -13.54 -15.27
CA GLU A 51 15.31 -12.36 -15.47
C GLU A 51 15.95 -12.35 -16.86
N ARG A 52 16.34 -13.51 -17.39
CA ARG A 52 16.87 -13.65 -18.76
C ARG A 52 15.82 -13.26 -19.81
N ARG A 53 14.59 -13.74 -19.66
CA ARG A 53 13.52 -13.58 -20.66
C ARG A 53 12.83 -12.22 -20.59
N TYR A 54 12.62 -11.71 -19.39
CA TYR A 54 11.80 -10.52 -19.15
C TYR A 54 12.62 -9.31 -18.68
N LYS A 55 13.94 -9.47 -18.54
CA LYS A 55 14.87 -8.52 -17.90
C LYS A 55 14.56 -8.35 -16.42
N ARG A 56 15.58 -7.99 -15.64
CA ARG A 56 15.40 -7.74 -14.21
C ARG A 56 14.35 -6.63 -14.01
N PRO A 57 13.31 -6.84 -13.18
CA PRO A 57 12.36 -5.80 -12.86
C PRO A 57 13.12 -4.56 -12.38
N SER A 58 12.87 -3.44 -13.05
CA SER A 58 13.46 -2.17 -12.66
C SER A 58 13.03 -1.86 -11.22
N ARG A 59 13.99 -1.67 -10.32
CA ARG A 59 13.72 -1.16 -8.96
C ARG A 59 13.35 0.33 -8.94
N LYS A 60 13.30 1.00 -10.11
CA LYS A 60 12.79 2.36 -10.20
C LYS A 60 11.30 2.33 -9.93
N THR A 61 10.83 3.16 -9.00
CA THR A 61 9.41 3.44 -8.79
C THR A 61 8.81 3.87 -10.12
N ILE A 62 8.05 3.00 -10.78
CA ILE A 62 7.30 3.35 -11.97
C ILE A 62 6.05 4.08 -11.47
N ALA A 63 5.86 5.33 -11.89
CA ALA A 63 4.66 6.11 -11.56
C ALA A 63 3.42 5.33 -12.05
N SER A 64 2.65 4.77 -11.12
CA SER A 64 1.40 4.08 -11.44
C SER A 64 0.39 5.10 -11.96
N HIS A 65 -0.12 4.89 -13.18
CA HIS A 65 -1.20 5.70 -13.74
C HIS A 65 -2.52 4.96 -13.51
N THR A 66 -3.49 5.64 -12.91
CA THR A 66 -4.86 5.13 -12.78
C THR A 66 -5.50 5.17 -14.17
N ILE A 67 -5.95 4.02 -14.67
CA ILE A 67 -6.80 3.95 -15.86
C ILE A 67 -8.24 4.03 -15.37
N GLU A 68 -8.97 5.07 -15.78
CA GLU A 68 -10.41 5.15 -15.57
C GLU A 68 -11.10 4.21 -16.57
N VAL A 69 -11.96 3.34 -16.04
CA VAL A 69 -12.81 2.38 -16.77
C VAL A 69 -14.23 2.90 -16.82
#